data_AF-A0A1B6J8R0-F1
#
_entry.id   AF-A0A1B6J8R0-F1
#
_cell.length_a   1.000
_cell.length_b   1.000
_cell.length_c   1.000
_cell.angle_alpha   90.00
_cell.angle_beta   90.00
_cell.angle_gamma   90.00
#
_symmetry.space_group_name_H-M   'P 1'
#
loop_
_entity.id
_entity.type
_entity.pdbx_description
1 polymer ?
#
loop_
_entity_poly.entity_id
_entity_poly.type
_entity_poly.pdbx_seq_one_letter_code
_entity_poly.pdbx_strand_id
1 'polypeptide(L)'
;AIGDFLQKLQVYKSCANVEEATKMFNKYSEVKDEGPYPWAKWRDIIMAHKQPRKIFVQANTQIKDGKVTLKRYEPNVEGLIQSWLDRVNVQEHSGILEELWEADRKHF
;
A
#
# COMPACT_ATOMS: atom_id res chain seq x y z
N ALA A 1 -20.83 7.83 20.11
CA ALA A 1 -19.77 8.39 19.23
C ALA A 1 -19.34 7.40 18.15
N ILE A 2 -18.54 6.35 18.46
CA ILE A 2 -18.09 5.38 17.44
C ILE A 2 -19.27 4.57 16.85
N GLY A 3 -20.19 4.11 17.70
CA GLY A 3 -21.38 3.37 17.25
C GLY A 3 -22.21 4.17 16.23
N ASP A 4 -22.50 5.44 16.53
CA ASP A 4 -23.27 6.32 15.64
C ASP A 4 -22.56 6.57 14.31
N PHE A 5 -21.23 6.73 14.36
CA PHE A 5 -20.40 6.90 13.16
C PHE A 5 -20.45 5.65 12.28
N LEU A 6 -20.24 4.46 12.86
CA LEU A 6 -20.27 3.19 12.13
C LEU A 6 -21.66 2.87 11.57
N GLN A 7 -22.72 3.18 12.32
CA GLN A 7 -24.09 3.04 11.83
C GLN A 7 -24.35 3.91 10.60
N LYS A 8 -23.96 5.20 10.63
CA LYS A 8 -24.09 6.09 9.47
C LYS A 8 -23.28 5.60 8.28
N LEU A 9 -22.03 5.18 8.51
CA LEU A 9 -21.15 4.64 7.47
C LEU A 9 -21.79 3.42 6.80
N GLN A 10 -22.33 2.49 7.59
CA GLN A 10 -22.96 1.27 7.07
C GLN A 10 -24.27 1.58 6.32
N VAL A 11 -25.14 2.45 6.85
CA VAL A 11 -26.40 2.83 6.20
C VAL A 11 -26.15 3.51 4.85
N TYR A 12 -25.24 4.48 4.80
CA TYR A 12 -24.95 5.19 3.54
C TYR A 12 -24.36 4.24 2.48
N LYS A 13 -23.48 3.31 2.89
CA LYS A 13 -22.95 2.27 2.00
C LYS A 13 -24.04 1.32 1.52
N SER A 14 -24.86 0.78 2.42
CA SER A 14 -25.88 -0.22 2.10
C SER A 14 -26.99 0.33 1.19
N CYS A 15 -27.29 1.63 1.29
CA CYS A 15 -28.31 2.29 0.49
C CYS A 15 -27.76 3.03 -0.75
N ALA A 16 -26.46 2.87 -1.06
CA ALA A 16 -25.78 3.62 -2.13
C ALA A 16 -26.01 5.14 -2.07
N ASN A 17 -26.12 5.71 -0.85
CA ASN A 17 -26.34 7.14 -0.67
C ASN A 17 -25.01 7.90 -0.81
N VAL A 18 -24.60 8.14 -2.05
CA VAL A 18 -23.32 8.76 -2.40
C VAL A 18 -23.22 10.21 -1.90
N GLU A 19 -24.31 10.97 -1.97
CA GLU A 19 -24.32 12.38 -1.59
C GLU A 19 -23.96 12.57 -0.11
N GLU A 20 -24.70 11.91 0.79
CA GLU A 20 -24.45 12.02 2.22
C GLU A 20 -23.18 11.28 2.66
N ALA A 21 -22.82 10.18 1.99
CA ALA A 21 -21.53 9.52 2.21
C ALA A 21 -20.35 10.45 1.92
N THR A 22 -20.38 11.12 0.77
CA THR A 22 -19.30 12.01 0.32
C THR A 22 -19.20 13.22 1.23
N LYS A 23 -20.33 13.84 1.59
CA LYS A 23 -20.39 14.96 2.52
C LYS A 23 -19.82 14.59 3.89
N MET A 24 -20.21 13.42 4.42
CA MET A 24 -19.69 12.92 5.69
C MET A 24 -18.19 12.64 5.63
N PHE A 25 -17.72 11.94 4.61
CA PHE A 25 -16.30 11.62 4.44
C PHE A 25 -15.46 12.88 4.33
N ASN A 26 -15.80 13.80 3.42
CA ASN A 26 -15.08 15.04 3.19
C ASN A 26 -14.99 15.90 4.45
N LYS A 27 -16.07 15.97 5.24
CA LYS A 27 -16.09 16.71 6.51
C LYS A 27 -15.06 16.15 7.51
N TYR A 28 -14.94 14.83 7.62
CA TYR A 28 -14.02 14.21 8.58
C TYR A 28 -12.58 14.10 8.06
N SER A 29 -12.38 14.07 6.75
CA SER A 29 -11.05 14.04 6.12
C SER A 29 -10.47 15.42 5.81
N GLU A 30 -11.19 16.50 6.15
CA GLU A 30 -10.75 17.87 5.94
C GLU A 30 -9.50 18.18 6.78
N VAL A 31 -8.45 18.71 6.13
CA VAL A 31 -7.18 19.06 6.76
C VAL A 31 -7.07 20.59 6.84
N LYS A 32 -7.52 21.17 7.96
CA LYS A 32 -7.54 22.63 8.17
C LYS A 32 -6.18 23.17 8.59
N ASP A 33 -5.90 24.41 8.20
CA ASP A 33 -4.76 25.22 8.62
C ASP A 33 -5.08 26.16 9.80
N GLU A 34 -6.36 26.27 10.15
CA GLU A 34 -6.90 27.13 11.20
C GLU A 34 -7.78 26.38 12.21
N GLY A 35 -8.11 27.06 13.30
CA GLY A 35 -8.95 26.53 14.39
C GLY A 35 -8.16 25.84 15.50
N PRO A 36 -8.85 25.13 16.43
CA PRO A 36 -8.21 24.50 17.59
C PRO A 36 -7.24 23.38 17.23
N TYR A 37 -7.36 22.80 16.02
CA TYR A 37 -6.51 21.75 15.49
C TYR A 37 -6.07 22.08 14.05
N PRO A 38 -5.03 22.91 13.86
CA PRO A 38 -4.53 23.31 12.53
C PRO A 38 -3.64 22.20 11.93
N TRP A 39 -4.26 21.06 11.61
CA TRP A 39 -3.60 19.85 11.10
C TRP A 39 -2.66 20.09 9.91
N ALA A 40 -2.99 21.02 9.02
CA ALA A 40 -2.15 21.36 7.87
C ALA A 40 -0.81 21.97 8.31
N LYS A 41 -0.79 22.81 9.35
CA LYS A 41 0.44 23.41 9.89
C LYS A 41 1.28 22.37 10.63
N TRP A 42 0.63 21.45 11.34
CA TRP A 42 1.34 20.36 12.03
C TRP A 42 1.94 19.33 11.08
N ARG A 43 1.51 19.31 9.81
CA ARG A 43 2.08 18.42 8.78
C ARG A 43 3.59 18.59 8.66
N ASP A 44 4.13 19.80 8.74
CA ASP A 44 5.57 20.03 8.61
C ASP A 44 6.36 19.36 9.75
N ILE A 45 5.82 19.41 10.97
CA ILE A 45 6.39 18.72 12.14
C ILE A 45 6.32 17.20 11.95
N ILE A 46 5.18 16.68 11.49
CA ILE A 46 5.00 15.24 11.23
C ILE A 46 6.00 14.77 10.16
N MET A 47 6.17 15.55 9.09
CA MET A 47 7.08 15.24 8.00
C MET A 47 8.55 15.30 8.45
N ALA A 48 8.92 16.24 9.32
CA ALA A 48 10.25 16.33 9.90
C ALA A 48 10.61 15.09 10.76
N HIS A 49 9.62 14.44 11.37
CA HIS A 49 9.81 13.25 12.21
C HIS A 49 9.46 11.93 11.50
N LYS A 50 9.10 11.99 10.21
CA LYS A 50 8.67 10.82 9.43
C LYS A 50 9.79 9.80 9.36
N GLN A 51 9.52 8.60 9.87
CA GLN A 51 10.42 7.46 9.73
C GLN A 51 10.23 6.76 8.38
N PRO A 52 11.31 6.29 7.71
CA PRO A 52 11.19 5.45 6.54
C PRO A 52 10.31 4.23 6.80
N ARG A 53 9.48 3.84 5.82
CA ARG A 53 8.66 2.63 5.97
C ARG A 53 9.57 1.41 5.95
N LYS A 54 9.36 0.49 6.90
CA LYS A 54 10.05 -0.79 6.94
C LYS A 54 9.73 -1.60 5.70
N ILE A 55 10.74 -2.23 5.12
CA ILE A 55 10.60 -3.19 4.03
C ILE A 55 10.72 -4.58 4.63
N PHE A 56 9.81 -5.47 4.28
CA PHE A 56 9.79 -6.85 4.76
C PHE A 56 10.39 -7.77 3.72
N VAL A 57 11.36 -8.58 4.13
CA VAL A 57 11.88 -9.67 3.32
C VAL A 57 10.96 -10.87 3.46
N GLN A 58 10.45 -11.36 2.33
CA GLN A 58 9.50 -12.46 2.29
C GLN A 58 10.21 -13.78 1.96
N ALA A 59 9.82 -14.84 2.65
CA ALA A 59 10.29 -16.19 2.35
C ALA A 59 9.72 -16.70 1.02
N ASN A 60 10.42 -17.62 0.38
CA ASN A 60 9.96 -18.34 -0.81
C ASN A 60 9.65 -19.80 -0.47
N THR A 61 8.76 -20.42 -1.23
CA THR A 61 8.49 -21.85 -1.16
C THR A 61 9.12 -22.56 -2.35
N GLN A 62 9.78 -23.69 -2.12
CA GLN A 62 10.40 -24.50 -3.17
C GLN A 62 10.00 -25.96 -3.01
N ILE A 63 9.74 -26.64 -4.13
CA ILE A 63 9.53 -28.09 -4.15
C ILE A 63 10.89 -28.78 -4.22
N LYS A 64 11.20 -29.61 -3.22
CA LYS A 64 12.36 -30.48 -3.19
C LYS A 64 11.89 -31.89 -2.84
N ASP A 65 12.23 -32.87 -3.68
CA ASP A 65 11.86 -34.28 -3.50
C ASP A 65 10.36 -34.50 -3.26
N GLY A 66 9.53 -33.76 -3.99
CA GLY A 66 8.06 -33.81 -3.87
C GLY A 66 7.49 -33.16 -2.60
N LYS A 67 8.32 -32.53 -1.76
CA LYS A 67 7.91 -31.80 -0.55
C LYS A 67 8.13 -30.30 -0.70
N VAL A 68 7.21 -29.52 -0.15
CA VAL A 68 7.34 -28.06 -0.08
C VAL A 68 8.27 -27.68 1.07
N THR A 69 9.29 -26.88 0.78
CA THR A 69 10.25 -26.35 1.74
C THR A 69 10.18 -24.82 1.76
N LEU A 70 10.37 -24.23 2.94
CA LEU A 70 10.36 -22.77 3.12
C LEU A 70 11.80 -22.24 3.14
N LYS A 71 12.18 -21.45 2.15
CA LYS A 71 13.47 -20.75 2.08
C LYS A 71 13.31 -19.34 2.68
N ARG A 72 14.01 -19.10 3.79
CA ARG A 72 14.05 -17.79 4.48
C ARG A 72 15.29 -17.02 4.05
N TYR A 73 15.25 -15.71 4.24
CA TYR A 73 16.30 -14.77 3.88
C TYR A 73 16.53 -13.80 5.04
N GLU A 74 17.74 -13.25 5.11
CA GLU A 74 18.07 -12.23 6.11
C GLU A 74 17.24 -10.95 5.90
N PRO A 75 16.82 -10.26 6.97
CA PRO A 75 16.03 -9.04 6.89
C PRO A 75 16.88 -7.81 6.56
N ASN A 76 17.68 -7.90 5.49
CA ASN A 76 18.55 -6.84 4.97
C ASN A 76 18.32 -6.66 3.45
N VAL A 77 19.06 -5.72 2.84
CA VAL A 77 18.90 -5.39 1.41
C VAL A 77 19.30 -6.55 0.52
N GLU A 78 20.39 -7.25 0.87
CA GLU A 78 20.89 -8.40 0.14
C GLU A 78 19.89 -9.56 0.18
N GLY A 79 19.31 -9.83 1.35
CA GLY A 79 18.27 -10.84 1.55
C GLY A 79 16.98 -10.49 0.81
N LEU A 80 16.61 -9.21 0.75
CA LEU A 80 15.51 -8.74 -0.09
C LEU A 80 15.77 -9.05 -1.56
N ILE A 81 16.94 -8.65 -2.09
CA ILE A 81 17.30 -8.87 -3.50
C ILE A 81 17.32 -10.36 -3.81
N GLN A 82 18.00 -11.16 -2.98
CA GLN A 82 18.07 -12.61 -3.18
C GLN A 82 16.69 -13.28 -3.13
N SER A 83 15.79 -12.79 -2.28
CA SER A 83 14.42 -13.31 -2.22
C SER A 83 13.67 -13.13 -3.55
N TRP A 84 13.97 -12.07 -4.30
CA TRP A 84 13.38 -11.84 -5.62
C TRP A 84 14.09 -12.60 -6.73
N LEU A 85 15.42 -12.65 -6.71
CA LEU A 85 16.21 -13.43 -7.67
C LEU A 85 15.80 -14.92 -7.66
N ASP A 86 15.49 -15.45 -6.48
CA ASP A 86 15.04 -16.84 -6.35
C ASP A 86 13.54 -17.06 -6.65
N ARG A 87 12.76 -15.98 -6.76
CA ARG A 87 11.29 -16.04 -6.88
C ARG A 87 10.84 -16.05 -8.34
N VAL A 88 11.52 -15.28 -9.18
CA VAL A 88 11.14 -15.08 -10.58
C VAL A 88 12.30 -15.41 -11.51
N ASN A 89 11.97 -15.84 -12.71
CA ASN A 89 12.95 -15.90 -13.80
C ASN A 89 13.19 -14.48 -14.32
N VAL A 90 14.18 -13.79 -13.76
CA VAL A 90 14.43 -12.36 -14.05
C VAL A 90 14.53 -12.08 -15.55
N GLN A 91 15.21 -12.94 -16.31
CA GLN A 91 15.40 -12.72 -17.75
C GLN A 91 14.06 -12.71 -18.50
N GLU A 92 13.28 -13.78 -18.31
CA GLU A 92 11.97 -13.95 -18.95
C GLU A 92 10.98 -12.87 -18.52
N HIS A 93 10.90 -12.59 -17.22
CA HIS A 93 9.94 -11.62 -16.69
C HIS A 93 10.32 -10.19 -17.09
N SER A 94 11.61 -9.84 -17.17
CA SER A 94 12.03 -8.50 -17.61
C SER A 94 11.64 -8.22 -19.06
N GLY A 95 11.82 -9.20 -19.96
CA GLY A 95 11.43 -9.05 -21.37
C GLY A 95 9.93 -8.80 -21.52
N ILE A 96 9.10 -9.57 -20.80
CA ILE A 96 7.65 -9.37 -20.80
C ILE A 96 7.28 -7.97 -20.27
N LEU A 97 7.91 -7.51 -19.18
CA LEU A 97 7.64 -6.19 -18.62
C LEU A 97 8.04 -5.05 -19.57
N GLU A 98 9.17 -5.19 -20.26
CA GLU A 98 9.64 -4.22 -21.26
C GLU A 98 8.71 -4.17 -22.48
N GLU A 99 8.27 -5.32 -22.99
CA GLU A 99 7.31 -5.40 -24.10
C GLU A 99 5.99 -4.73 -23.78
N LEU A 100 5.43 -5.01 -22.58
CA LEU A 100 4.19 -4.38 -22.12
C LEU A 100 4.36 -2.87 -21.96
N TRP A 101 5.49 -2.43 -21.40
CA TRP A 101 5.78 -1.01 -21.25
C TRP A 101 5.88 -0.29 -22.61
N GLU A 102 6.56 -0.89 -23.59
CA GLU A 102 6.66 -0.31 -24.94
C GLU A 102 5.31 -0.24 -25.65
N ALA A 103 4.46 -1.27 -25.49
CA ALA A 103 3.13 -1.28 -26.08
C ALA A 103 2.24 -0.13 -25.56
N ASP A 104 2.38 0.20 -24.27
CA ASP A 104 1.62 1.25 -23.60
C ASP A 104 2.32 2.62 -23.60
N ARG A 105 3.54 2.72 -24.16
CA ARG A 105 4.34 3.95 -24.15
C ARG A 105 3.62 5.16 -24.75
N LYS A 106 2.68 4.94 -25.68
CA LYS A 106 1.86 6.02 -26.29
C LYS A 106 0.88 6.71 -25.31
N HIS A 107 0.63 6.10 -24.14
CA HIS A 107 -0.28 6.61 -23.12
C HIS A 107 0.43 7.41 -22.02
N PHE A 108 1.77 7.50 -22.05
CA PHE A 108 2.62 8.20 -21.10
C PHE A 108 3.53 9.21 -21.82
#